data_AF-A0A154MEC5-F1
#
_entry.id   AF-A0A154MEC5-F1
#
_cell.length_a   1.000
_cell.length_b   1.000
_cell.length_c   1.000
_cell.angle_alpha   90.00
_cell.angle_beta   90.00
_cell.angle_gamma   90.00
#
_symmetry.space_group_name_H-M   'P 1'
#
loop_
_entity.id
_entity.type
_entity.pdbx_description
1 polymer ?
#
loop_
_entity_poly.entity_id
_entity_poly.type
_entity_poly.pdbx_seq_one_letter_code
_entity_poly.pdbx_strand_id
1 'polypeptide(L)'
;MFVFTAHDRLPAAITIAVFGAAGFATVAPLQARVMNKAEGAPALASAANIAAFNLGNAGGAWLGGKAIDAGLGYTAPNWIGAALALAGLLVAVISGMLDHGRRKARRAEPAPVA
;
A
#
# COMPACT_ATOMS: atom_id res chain seq x y z
N MET A 1 4.78 -18.99 1.92
CA MET A 1 3.70 -19.60 1.12
C MET A 1 4.09 -19.71 -0.36
N PHE A 2 4.31 -18.62 -1.10
CA PHE A 2 4.70 -18.69 -2.53
C PHE A 2 6.03 -19.44 -2.80
N VAL A 3 7.01 -19.33 -1.90
CA VAL A 3 8.30 -20.05 -1.98
C VAL A 3 8.13 -21.57 -1.97
N PHE A 4 7.07 -22.10 -1.33
CA PHE A 4 6.76 -23.54 -1.33
C PHE A 4 5.89 -23.96 -2.52
N THR A 5 5.05 -23.06 -3.05
CA THR A 5 4.17 -23.35 -4.20
C THR A 5 4.80 -23.12 -5.56
N ALA A 6 5.98 -22.51 -5.64
CA ALA A 6 6.71 -22.26 -6.89
C ALA A 6 7.14 -23.52 -7.66
N HIS A 7 7.05 -24.71 -7.04
CA HIS A 7 7.35 -25.98 -7.70
C HIS A 7 6.19 -26.49 -8.58
N ASP A 8 4.99 -25.93 -8.44
CA ASP A 8 3.80 -26.38 -9.16
C ASP A 8 2.97 -25.19 -9.67
N ARG A 9 2.62 -25.18 -10.96
CA ARG A 9 2.10 -23.98 -11.67
C ARG A 9 0.76 -23.48 -11.11
N LEU A 10 -0.07 -24.40 -10.63
CA LEU A 10 -1.43 -24.12 -10.17
C LEU A 10 -1.46 -23.39 -8.81
N PRO A 11 -0.78 -23.86 -7.74
CA PRO A 11 -0.78 -23.17 -6.46
C PRO A 11 -0.01 -21.84 -6.50
N ALA A 12 0.98 -21.66 -7.37
CA ALA A 12 1.64 -20.37 -7.59
C ALA A 12 0.64 -19.33 -8.14
N ALA A 13 -0.13 -19.68 -9.17
CA ALA A 13 -1.15 -18.80 -9.76
C ALA A 13 -2.25 -18.42 -8.74
N ILE A 14 -2.72 -19.38 -7.95
CA ILE A 14 -3.72 -19.14 -6.89
C ILE A 14 -3.16 -18.19 -5.83
N THR A 15 -1.90 -18.39 -5.39
CA THR A 15 -1.29 -17.53 -4.38
C THR A 15 -1.13 -16.10 -4.89
N ILE A 16 -0.72 -15.92 -6.15
CA ILE A 16 -0.64 -14.60 -6.80
C ILE A 16 -2.03 -13.95 -6.87
N ALA A 17 -3.05 -14.70 -7.28
CA ALA A 17 -4.41 -14.19 -7.39
C ALA A 17 -4.98 -13.77 -6.02
N VAL A 18 -4.75 -14.56 -4.97
CA VAL A 18 -5.18 -14.26 -3.60
C VAL A 18 -4.45 -13.03 -3.05
N PHE A 19 -3.14 -12.91 -3.27
CA PHE A 19 -2.38 -11.72 -2.86
C PHE A 19 -2.83 -10.47 -3.63
N GLY A 20 -3.06 -10.60 -4.94
CA GLY A 20 -3.60 -9.52 -5.77
C GLY A 20 -4.97 -9.07 -5.31
N ALA A 21 -5.87 -10.01 -5.04
CA ALA A 21 -7.21 -9.75 -4.53
C ALA A 21 -7.19 -9.11 -3.14
N ALA A 22 -6.36 -9.60 -2.22
CA ALA A 22 -6.19 -9.01 -0.89
C ALA A 22 -5.65 -7.56 -0.98
N GLY A 23 -4.67 -7.31 -1.86
CA GLY A 23 -4.15 -5.97 -2.13
C GLY A 23 -5.25 -5.04 -2.64
N PHE A 24 -6.00 -5.47 -3.66
CA PHE A 24 -7.08 -4.68 -4.25
C PHE A 24 -8.22 -4.39 -3.27
N ALA A 25 -8.65 -5.41 -2.51
CA ALA A 25 -9.73 -5.30 -1.55
C ALA A 25 -9.41 -4.34 -0.40
N THR A 26 -8.13 -4.08 -0.13
CA THR A 26 -7.70 -3.18 0.96
C THR A 26 -7.37 -1.78 0.45
N VAL A 27 -6.71 -1.67 -0.71
CA VAL A 27 -6.26 -0.39 -1.27
C VAL A 27 -7.42 0.43 -1.82
N ALA A 28 -8.36 -0.17 -2.56
CA ALA A 28 -9.46 0.58 -3.18
C ALA A 28 -10.41 1.24 -2.16
N PRO A 29 -10.82 0.59 -1.05
CA PRO A 29 -11.63 1.24 -0.01
C PRO A 29 -10.87 2.31 0.78
N LEU A 30 -9.55 2.14 1.00
CA LEU A 30 -8.72 3.16 1.64
C LEU A 30 -8.57 4.39 0.75
N GLN A 31 -8.35 4.19 -0.54
CA GLN A 31 -8.29 5.27 -1.54
C GLN A 31 -9.61 6.04 -1.61
N ALA A 32 -10.75 5.35 -1.59
CA ALA A 32 -12.07 5.97 -1.53
C ALA A 32 -12.29 6.75 -0.21
N ARG A 33 -11.84 6.21 0.94
CA ARG A 33 -11.93 6.88 2.23
C ARG A 33 -11.05 8.13 2.32
N VAL A 34 -9.85 8.13 1.75
CA VAL A 34 -8.98 9.31 1.68
C VAL A 34 -9.62 10.39 0.81
N MET A 35 -10.23 9.99 -0.31
CA MET A 35 -10.96 10.91 -1.19
C MET A 35 -12.11 11.61 -0.46
N ASN A 36 -12.90 10.84 0.28
CA ASN A 36 -14.04 11.37 1.04
C ASN A 36 -13.63 12.22 2.25
N LYS A 37 -12.37 12.15 2.69
CA LYS A 37 -11.82 12.94 3.80
C LYS A 37 -11.10 14.22 3.35
N ALA A 38 -10.84 14.36 2.05
CA ALA A 38 -10.22 15.53 1.45
C ALA A 38 -11.26 16.62 1.17
N GLU A 39 -11.83 17.21 2.22
CA GLU A 39 -12.68 18.39 2.10
C GLU A 39 -11.85 19.55 1.50
N GLY A 40 -12.18 19.98 0.28
CA GLY A 40 -11.57 21.12 -0.41
C GLY A 40 -10.72 20.81 -1.66
N ALA A 41 -10.21 19.58 -1.84
CA ALA A 41 -9.39 19.23 -3.02
C ALA A 41 -9.39 17.73 -3.43
N PRO A 42 -10.55 17.12 -3.77
CA PRO A 42 -10.62 15.68 -4.12
C PRO A 42 -9.82 15.32 -5.38
N ALA A 43 -9.79 16.20 -6.39
CA ALA A 43 -9.07 15.93 -7.64
C ALA A 43 -7.55 15.75 -7.42
N LEU A 44 -6.95 16.58 -6.55
CA LEU A 44 -5.52 16.48 -6.19
C LEU A 44 -5.22 15.21 -5.40
N ALA A 45 -6.09 14.84 -4.46
CA ALA A 45 -5.95 13.59 -3.71
C ALA A 45 -6.02 12.36 -4.63
N SER A 46 -6.91 12.37 -5.63
CA SER A 46 -7.02 11.29 -6.63
C SER A 46 -5.78 11.19 -7.50
N ALA A 47 -5.32 12.32 -8.05
CA ALA A 47 -4.12 12.39 -8.86
C ALA A 47 -2.87 11.91 -8.08
N ALA A 48 -2.73 12.30 -6.81
CA ALA A 48 -1.64 11.85 -5.95
C ALA A 48 -1.67 10.33 -5.73
N ASN A 49 -2.85 9.73 -5.52
CA ASN A 49 -2.93 8.29 -5.34
C ASN A 49 -2.61 7.52 -6.63
N ILE A 50 -3.08 8.00 -7.78
CA ILE A 50 -2.74 7.40 -9.09
C ILE A 50 -1.22 7.49 -9.34
N ALA A 51 -0.61 8.64 -9.05
CA ALA A 51 0.83 8.83 -9.18
C ALA A 51 1.61 7.88 -8.26
N ALA A 52 1.19 7.75 -7.00
CA ALA A 52 1.79 6.83 -6.04
C ALA A 52 1.70 5.37 -6.50
N PHE A 53 0.55 4.96 -7.05
CA PHE A 53 0.37 3.61 -7.59
C PHE A 53 1.30 3.34 -8.78
N ASN A 54 1.39 4.27 -9.72
CA ASN A 54 2.28 4.14 -10.88
C ASN A 54 3.75 4.10 -10.46
N LEU A 55 4.16 4.92 -9.48
CA LEU A 55 5.50 4.89 -8.91
C LEU A 55 5.79 3.54 -8.24
N GLY A 56 4.82 2.98 -7.51
CA GLY A 56 4.93 1.65 -6.92
C GLY A 56 5.15 0.55 -7.95
N ASN A 57 4.38 0.56 -9.04
CA ASN A 57 4.51 -0.42 -10.12
C ASN A 57 5.86 -0.29 -10.85
N ALA A 58 6.25 0.93 -11.21
CA ALA A 58 7.52 1.17 -11.90
C ALA A 58 8.72 0.84 -11.01
N GLY A 59 8.70 1.32 -9.75
CA GLY A 59 9.77 1.07 -8.78
C GLY A 59 9.87 -0.40 -8.40
N GLY A 60 8.74 -1.09 -8.19
CA GLY A 60 8.69 -2.52 -7.90
C GLY A 60 9.23 -3.36 -9.06
N ALA A 61 8.84 -3.05 -10.30
CA ALA A 61 9.37 -3.73 -11.49
C ALA A 61 10.88 -3.49 -11.66
N TRP A 62 11.35 -2.25 -11.46
CA TRP A 62 12.77 -1.93 -11.56
C TRP A 62 13.62 -2.63 -10.49
N LEU A 63 13.17 -2.62 -9.23
CA LEU A 63 13.86 -3.32 -8.14
C LEU A 63 13.84 -4.83 -8.33
N GLY A 64 12.71 -5.39 -8.77
CA GLY A 64 12.57 -6.81 -9.10
C GLY A 64 13.51 -7.23 -10.23
N GLY A 65 13.56 -6.45 -11.31
CA GLY A 65 14.48 -6.67 -12.43
C GLY A 65 15.94 -6.60 -11.99
N LYS A 66 16.33 -5.56 -11.25
CA LYS A 66 17.69 -5.42 -10.73
C LYS A 66 18.11 -6.57 -9.82
N ALA A 67 17.18 -7.11 -9.02
CA ALA A 67 17.47 -8.29 -8.19
C ALA A 67 17.68 -9.56 -9.02
N ILE A 68 16.93 -9.73 -10.11
CA ILE A 68 17.14 -10.82 -11.07
C ILE A 68 18.49 -10.65 -11.77
N ASP A 69 18.81 -9.45 -12.25
CA ASP A 69 20.09 -9.14 -12.92
C ASP A 69 21.30 -9.36 -11.99
N ALA A 70 21.13 -9.12 -10.69
CA ALA A 70 22.14 -9.39 -9.67
C ALA A 70 22.32 -10.89 -9.34
N GLY A 71 21.58 -11.78 -10.00
CA GLY A 71 21.70 -13.23 -9.82
C GLY A 71 20.98 -13.77 -8.58
N LEU A 72 20.13 -12.98 -7.91
CA LEU A 72 19.40 -13.41 -6.70
C LEU A 72 18.26 -14.42 -6.99
N GLY A 73 18.00 -14.70 -8.28
CA GLY A 73 17.02 -15.67 -8.75
C GLY A 73 15.59 -15.14 -8.85
N TYR A 74 14.71 -15.93 -9.47
CA TYR A 74 13.32 -15.54 -9.77
C TYR A 74 12.41 -15.42 -8.54
N THR A 75 12.86 -15.86 -7.37
CA THR A 75 12.11 -15.70 -6.11
C THR A 75 12.42 -14.39 -5.40
N ALA A 76 13.50 -13.69 -5.77
CA ALA A 76 13.92 -12.44 -5.14
C ALA A 76 12.87 -11.29 -5.23
N PRO A 77 12.13 -11.10 -6.34
CA PRO A 77 11.07 -10.09 -6.40
C PRO A 77 9.98 -10.28 -5.34
N ASN A 78 9.73 -11.51 -4.87
CA ASN A 78 8.73 -11.75 -3.81
C ASN A 78 9.16 -11.14 -2.47
N TRP A 79 10.45 -11.24 -2.14
CA TRP A 79 11.01 -10.64 -0.93
C TRP A 79 11.01 -9.11 -1.01
N ILE A 80 11.33 -8.55 -2.18
CA ILE A 80 11.23 -7.12 -2.42
C ILE A 80 9.78 -6.64 -2.24
N GLY A 81 8.82 -7.34 -2.82
CA GLY A 81 7.39 -7.04 -2.65
C GLY A 81 6.96 -7.08 -1.18
N ALA A 82 7.40 -8.09 -0.43
CA ALA A 82 7.11 -8.19 1.00
C ALA A 82 7.71 -7.03 1.82
N ALA A 83 8.96 -6.63 1.53
CA ALA A 83 9.62 -5.51 2.19
C ALA A 83 8.94 -4.17 1.89
N LEU A 84 8.56 -3.93 0.62
CA LEU A 84 7.83 -2.74 0.20
C LEU A 84 6.43 -2.67 0.84
N ALA A 85 5.73 -3.80 0.93
CA ALA A 85 4.44 -3.88 1.62
C ALA A 85 4.57 -3.57 3.12
N LEU A 86 5.60 -4.09 3.78
CA LEU A 86 5.87 -3.82 5.20
C LEU A 86 6.18 -2.32 5.43
N ALA A 87 6.98 -1.71 4.55
CA ALA A 87 7.27 -0.28 4.59
C ALA A 87 6.00 0.56 4.41
N GLY A 88 5.14 0.23 3.43
CA GLY A 88 3.86 0.89 3.23
C GLY A 88 2.93 0.78 4.44
N LEU A 89 2.88 -0.40 5.07
CA LEU A 89 2.10 -0.62 6.29
C LEU A 89 2.60 0.23 7.47
N LEU A 90 3.92 0.32 7.68
CA LEU A 90 4.50 1.17 8.73
C LEU A 90 4.11 2.64 8.54
N VAL A 91 4.21 3.16 7.30
CA VAL A 91 3.81 4.54 6.99
C VAL A 91 2.32 4.75 7.28
N ALA A 92 1.47 3.80 6.89
CA ALA A 92 0.02 3.87 7.15
C ALA A 92 -0.31 3.87 8.65
N VAL A 93 0.35 3.01 9.44
CA VAL A 93 0.17 2.93 10.89
C VAL A 93 0.63 4.23 11.56
N ILE A 94 1.81 4.75 11.23
CA ILE A 94 2.34 6.00 11.79
C ILE A 94 1.41 7.17 11.46
N SER A 95 0.96 7.26 10.21
CA SER A 95 0.02 8.29 9.77
C SER A 95 -1.30 8.20 10.54
N GLY A 96 -1.81 6.98 10.73
CA GLY A 96 -2.99 6.72 11.55
C GLY A 96 -2.83 7.17 13.00
N MET A 97 -1.68 6.88 13.63
CA MET A 97 -1.40 7.30 15.01
C MET A 97 -1.36 8.83 15.15
N LEU A 98 -0.73 9.53 14.21
CA LEU A 98 -0.65 11.00 14.19
C LEU A 98 -2.04 11.64 14.02
N ASP A 99 -2.89 11.07 13.16
CA ASP A 99 -4.26 11.54 12.93
C ASP A 99 -5.16 11.39 14.17
N HIS A 100 -4.98 10.32 14.94
CA HIS A 100 -5.73 10.10 16.19
C HIS A 100 -5.40 11.15 17.25
N GLY A 101 -4.14 11.59 17.34
CA GLY A 101 -3.71 12.68 18.23
C GLY A 101 -4.38 14.02 17.89
N ARG A 102 -4.44 14.37 16.60
CA ARG A 102 -5.09 15.61 16.12
C ARG A 102 -6.60 15.61 16.36
N ARG A 103 -7.27 14.46 16.19
CA ARG A 103 -8.71 14.32 16.47
C ARG A 103 -9.04 14.49 17.96
N LYS A 104 -8.19 13.98 18.86
CA LYS A 104 -8.39 14.12 20.31
C LYS A 104 -8.21 15.57 20.77
N ALA A 105 -7.23 16.28 20.23
CA ALA A 105 -7.00 17.70 20.51
C ALA A 105 -8.18 18.59 20.06
N ARG A 106 -8.71 18.36 18.84
CA ARG A 106 -9.83 19.13 18.27
C ARG A 106 -11.17 18.90 18.99
N ARG A 107 -11.31 17.79 19.71
CA ARG A 107 -12.51 17.46 20.50
C ARG A 107 -12.47 18.02 21.93
N ALA A 108 -11.29 18.45 22.39
CA ALA A 108 -11.08 19.06 23.70
C ALA A 108 -11.22 20.59 23.69
N GLU A 109 -11.38 21.20 22.51
CA GLU A 109 -11.61 22.64 22.35
C GLU A 109 -13.06 22.96 22.78
N PRO A 110 -13.28 23.77 23.83
CA PRO A 110 -14.62 24.13 24.27
C PRO A 110 -15.36 24.86 23.16
N ALA A 111 -16.65 24.56 22.98
CA ALA A 111 -17.48 25.27 22.03
C ALA A 111 -17.45 26.79 22.35
N PRO A 112 -17.35 27.68 21.34
CA PRO A 112 -17.43 29.11 21.58
C PRO A 112 -18.76 29.42 22.25
N VAL A 113 -18.70 29.99 23.46
CA VAL A 113 -19.88 30.45 24.18
C VAL A 113 -20.39 31.68 23.45
N ALA A 114 -21.54 31.56 22.80
CA ALA A 114 -22.24 32.64 22.12
C ALA A 114 -23.10 33.44 23.13
#